data_AF-A0A956WG52-F1
#
_entry.id   AF-A0A956WG52-F1
#
_cell.length_a   1.000
_cell.length_b   1.000
_cell.length_c   1.000
_cell.angle_alpha   90.00
_cell.angle_beta   90.00
_cell.angle_gamma   90.00
#
_symmetry.space_group_name_H-M   'P 1'
#
loop_
_entity.id
_entity.type
_entity.pdbx_description
1 polymer ?
#
loop_
_entity_poly.entity_id
_entity_poly.type
_entity_poly.pdbx_seq_one_letter_code
_entity_poly.pdbx_strand_id
1 'polypeptide(L)'
;DRDMPFTGVIEHTNFMPAADYGGKHYVYLSKYLEPEHPYFTMPQEELLEEYIPYIKRLNPDFDRSWILNWWIFRERAAQPIVGLHYSDRIPDHRTPKPGLYLANTSQIYPEDRGTNYSVRLGNQIAGIVHEDLG
;
A
#
# COMPACT_ATOMS: atom_id res chain seq x y z
N ASP A 1 3.72 0.56 -21.40
CA ASP A 1 4.71 1.58 -21.75
C ASP A 1 5.85 1.52 -20.74
N ARG A 2 7.11 1.53 -21.17
CA ARG A 2 8.25 1.25 -20.27
C ARG A 2 8.72 2.46 -19.46
N ASP A 3 8.32 3.65 -19.88
CA ASP A 3 8.69 4.93 -19.27
C ASP A 3 7.60 5.48 -18.32
N MET A 4 6.46 4.80 -18.20
CA MET A 4 5.36 5.26 -17.35
C MET A 4 5.78 5.25 -15.88
N PRO A 5 5.65 6.36 -15.15
CA PRO A 5 6.06 6.41 -13.76
C PRO A 5 5.03 5.77 -12.82
N PHE A 6 3.96 5.14 -13.31
CA PHE A 6 2.95 4.46 -12.48
C PHE A 6 2.91 2.97 -12.80
N THR A 7 2.77 2.16 -11.75
CA THR A 7 2.41 0.75 -11.84
C THR A 7 0.90 0.60 -12.05
N GLY A 8 0.08 1.49 -11.47
CA GLY A 8 -1.38 1.44 -11.59
C GLY A 8 -2.02 2.82 -11.55
N VAL A 9 -3.15 2.94 -12.24
CA VAL A 9 -4.05 4.10 -12.22
C VAL A 9 -5.44 3.58 -11.89
N ILE A 10 -5.97 3.99 -10.73
CA ILE A 10 -7.25 3.52 -10.22
C ILE A 10 -8.15 4.73 -10.03
N GLU A 11 -9.20 4.84 -10.83
CA GLU A 11 -10.27 5.79 -10.57
C GLU A 11 -11.25 5.18 -9.56
N HIS A 12 -11.15 5.62 -8.30
CA HIS A 12 -11.99 5.16 -7.21
C HIS A 12 -13.47 5.53 -7.42
N THR A 13 -13.73 6.60 -8.16
CA THR A 13 -15.09 7.03 -8.49
C THR A 13 -15.81 6.14 -9.51
N ASN A 14 -15.15 5.09 -10.03
CA ASN A 14 -15.82 4.00 -10.73
C ASN A 14 -16.35 2.91 -9.76
N PHE A 15 -15.84 2.89 -8.52
CA PHE A 15 -16.31 1.98 -7.47
C PHE A 15 -17.36 2.64 -6.56
N MET A 16 -17.15 3.92 -6.20
CA MET A 16 -18.09 4.72 -5.40
C MET A 16 -18.57 5.93 -6.19
N PRO A 17 -19.86 6.32 -6.14
CA PRO A 17 -20.38 7.40 -6.96
C PRO A 17 -19.75 8.74 -6.59
N ALA A 18 -19.42 9.57 -7.60
CA ALA A 18 -18.86 10.90 -7.38
C ALA A 18 -19.77 11.83 -6.54
N ALA A 19 -21.08 11.55 -6.49
CA ALA A 19 -22.04 12.29 -5.67
C ALA A 19 -21.68 12.25 -4.17
N ASP A 20 -21.14 11.13 -3.68
CA ASP A 20 -20.69 10.97 -2.29
C ASP A 20 -19.45 11.82 -1.98
N TYR A 21 -18.79 12.32 -3.02
CA TYR A 21 -17.61 13.17 -2.98
C TYR A 21 -17.88 14.62 -3.43
N GLY A 22 -19.17 15.02 -3.46
CA GLY A 22 -19.55 16.36 -3.91
C GLY A 22 -19.30 16.61 -5.40
N GLY A 23 -19.44 15.56 -6.22
CA GLY A 23 -19.22 15.60 -7.67
C GLY A 23 -17.75 15.52 -8.10
N LYS A 24 -16.83 15.30 -7.16
CA LYS A 24 -15.38 15.23 -7.44
C LYS A 24 -14.97 13.80 -7.77
N HIS A 25 -13.98 13.68 -8.64
CA HIS A 25 -13.37 12.41 -9.02
C HIS A 25 -12.07 12.16 -8.24
N TYR A 26 -11.86 10.92 -7.81
CA TYR A 26 -10.66 10.50 -7.08
C TYR A 26 -9.89 9.48 -7.90
N VAL A 27 -8.63 9.79 -8.19
CA VAL A 27 -7.72 8.91 -8.91
C VAL A 27 -6.50 8.62 -8.05
N TYR A 28 -6.17 7.35 -7.90
CA TYR A 28 -5.00 6.85 -7.22
C TYR A 28 -3.96 6.41 -8.24
N LEU A 29 -2.74 6.95 -8.12
CA LEU A 29 -1.58 6.54 -8.89
C LEU A 29 -0.64 5.78 -7.96
N SER A 30 -0.33 4.54 -8.29
CA SER A 30 0.56 3.69 -7.48
C SER A 30 1.88 3.41 -8.19
N LYS A 31 2.96 3.29 -7.44
CA LYS A 31 4.28 2.91 -7.94
C LYS A 31 5.06 2.15 -6.88
N TYR A 32 5.63 1.00 -7.24
CA TYR A 32 6.64 0.33 -6.41
C TYR A 32 8.02 0.90 -6.72
N LEU A 33 8.79 1.18 -5.68
CA LEU A 33 10.07 1.86 -5.75
C LEU A 33 11.08 1.22 -4.80
N GLU A 34 12.33 1.19 -5.23
CA GLU A 34 13.45 0.93 -4.34
C GLU A 34 13.60 2.06 -3.30
N PRO A 35 14.07 1.77 -2.07
CA PRO A 35 14.13 2.77 -0.99
C PRO A 35 15.00 4.00 -1.28
N GLU A 36 15.94 3.90 -2.23
CA GLU A 36 16.86 4.95 -2.66
C GLU A 36 16.30 5.77 -3.84
N HIS A 37 15.14 5.39 -4.39
CA HIS A 37 14.59 6.07 -5.56
C HIS A 37 14.26 7.55 -5.24
N PRO A 38 14.61 8.53 -6.10
CA PRO A 38 14.44 9.96 -5.81
C PRO A 38 13.02 10.37 -5.40
N TYR A 39 12.00 9.73 -5.96
CA TYR A 39 10.59 10.00 -5.64
C TYR A 39 10.22 9.76 -4.17
N PHE A 40 11.01 8.99 -3.39
CA PHE A 40 10.79 8.83 -1.96
C PHE A 40 11.04 10.13 -1.17
N THR A 41 11.92 10.99 -1.66
CA THR A 41 12.31 12.24 -0.96
C THR A 41 11.94 13.51 -1.73
N MET A 42 11.56 13.37 -2.99
CA MET A 42 11.12 14.49 -3.83
C MET A 42 9.96 15.26 -3.17
N PRO A 43 9.99 16.61 -3.15
CA PRO A 43 8.86 17.42 -2.72
C PRO A 43 7.57 17.04 -3.45
N GLN A 44 6.42 17.18 -2.78
CA GLN A 44 5.15 16.69 -3.31
C GLN A 44 4.72 17.44 -4.57
N GLU A 45 4.99 18.74 -4.63
CA GLU A 45 4.74 19.60 -5.78
C GLU A 45 5.58 19.18 -6.99
N GLU A 46 6.89 18.95 -6.77
CA GLU A 46 7.79 18.50 -7.84
C GLU A 46 7.37 17.14 -8.40
N LEU A 47 7.01 16.18 -7.53
CA LEU A 47 6.56 14.88 -7.97
C LEU A 47 5.23 14.93 -8.73
N LEU A 48 4.34 15.86 -8.38
CA LEU A 48 3.13 16.09 -9.14
C LEU A 48 3.44 16.60 -10.56
N GLU A 49 4.30 17.60 -10.68
CA GLU A 49 4.71 18.17 -11.98
C GLU A 49 5.43 17.14 -12.85
N GLU A 50 6.23 16.25 -12.26
CA GLU A 50 6.80 15.09 -12.95
C GLU A 50 5.72 14.13 -13.48
N TYR A 51 4.59 13.98 -12.78
CA TYR A 51 3.52 13.04 -13.12
C TYR A 51 2.56 13.59 -14.19
N ILE A 52 2.35 14.90 -14.24
CA ILE A 52 1.36 15.56 -15.11
C ILE A 52 1.51 15.23 -16.61
N PRO A 53 2.71 15.26 -17.22
CA PRO A 53 2.88 14.90 -18.63
C PRO A 53 2.38 13.47 -18.94
N TYR A 54 2.57 12.55 -17.99
CA TYR A 54 2.14 11.15 -18.14
C TYR A 54 0.64 10.99 -17.96
N ILE A 55 0.02 11.78 -17.07
CA ILE A 55 -1.45 11.84 -16.94
C ILE A 55 -2.07 12.38 -18.25
N LYS A 56 -1.51 13.45 -18.82
CA LYS A 56 -1.94 13.99 -20.12
C LYS A 56 -1.76 12.98 -21.25
N ARG A 57 -0.74 12.13 -21.20
CA ARG A 57 -0.55 11.05 -22.16
C ARG A 57 -1.62 9.95 -22.05
N LEU A 58 -2.07 9.64 -20.82
CA LEU A 58 -3.16 8.69 -20.59
C LEU A 58 -4.52 9.25 -21.02
N ASN A 59 -4.76 10.52 -20.75
CA ASN A 59 -5.97 11.23 -21.15
C ASN A 59 -5.59 12.55 -21.86
N PRO A 60 -5.60 12.59 -23.21
CA PRO A 60 -5.25 13.78 -23.98
C PRO A 60 -6.11 15.02 -23.68
N ASP A 61 -7.31 14.86 -23.12
CA ASP A 61 -8.18 15.98 -22.75
C ASP A 61 -7.88 16.54 -21.36
N PHE A 62 -7.08 15.84 -20.56
CA PHE A 62 -6.72 16.26 -19.21
C PHE A 62 -6.16 17.69 -19.19
N ASP A 63 -6.67 18.53 -18.30
CA ASP A 63 -6.12 19.86 -18.06
C ASP A 63 -5.62 19.97 -16.62
N ARG A 64 -4.51 20.69 -16.40
CA ARG A 64 -3.92 20.88 -15.07
C ARG A 64 -4.91 21.50 -14.07
N SER A 65 -5.86 22.31 -14.56
CA SER A 65 -6.92 22.90 -13.73
C SER A 65 -7.91 21.88 -13.15
N TRP A 66 -7.95 20.65 -13.68
CA TRP A 66 -8.80 19.59 -13.14
C TRP A 66 -8.29 19.08 -11.77
N ILE A 67 -7.00 19.27 -11.47
CA ILE A 67 -6.42 18.90 -10.19
C ILE A 67 -6.81 19.95 -9.14
N LEU A 68 -7.82 19.63 -8.34
CA LEU A 68 -8.26 20.49 -7.25
C LEU A 68 -7.37 20.34 -6.00
N ASN A 69 -6.92 19.12 -5.71
CA ASN A 69 -6.06 18.77 -4.58
C ASN A 69 -5.26 17.52 -4.92
N TRP A 70 -4.12 17.33 -4.23
CA TRP A 70 -3.30 16.13 -4.35
C TRP A 70 -2.65 15.79 -3.01
N TRP A 71 -2.31 14.52 -2.84
CA TRP A 71 -1.64 13.98 -1.66
C TRP A 71 -0.67 12.90 -2.11
N ILE A 72 0.49 12.85 -1.47
CA ILE A 72 1.49 11.81 -1.75
C ILE A 72 1.76 11.03 -0.47
N PHE A 73 1.53 9.72 -0.55
CA PHE A 73 1.80 8.77 0.52
C PHE A 73 2.99 7.91 0.11
N ARG A 74 3.92 7.70 1.05
CA ARG A 74 5.14 6.94 0.84
C ARG A 74 5.36 6.01 2.02
N GLU A 75 5.65 4.76 1.73
CA GLU A 75 5.94 3.75 2.75
C GLU A 75 7.13 2.91 2.30
N ARG A 76 8.20 2.89 3.12
CA ARG A 76 9.44 2.14 2.81
C ARG A 76 9.23 0.64 3.02
N ALA A 77 8.38 0.26 3.97
CA ALA A 77 8.09 -1.13 4.32
C ALA A 77 6.66 -1.52 3.89
N ALA A 78 6.26 -1.16 2.67
CA ALA A 78 4.88 -1.31 2.21
C ALA A 78 4.46 -2.79 2.05
N GLN A 79 5.44 -3.65 1.74
CA GLN A 79 5.23 -5.07 1.55
C GLN A 79 6.47 -5.87 1.98
N PRO A 80 6.32 -7.01 2.66
CA PRO A 80 7.41 -7.94 2.89
C PRO A 80 7.97 -8.48 1.56
N ILE A 81 9.29 -8.51 1.43
CA ILE A 81 9.96 -9.16 0.29
C ILE A 81 10.11 -10.65 0.62
N VAL A 82 9.33 -11.49 -0.07
CA VAL A 82 9.35 -12.94 0.09
C VAL A 82 10.48 -13.53 -0.75
N GLY A 83 11.64 -13.74 -0.11
CA GLY A 83 12.80 -14.37 -0.74
C GLY A 83 12.70 -15.91 -0.81
N LEU A 84 13.76 -16.55 -1.33
CA LEU A 84 13.89 -18.01 -1.26
C LEU A 84 13.91 -18.47 0.20
N HIS A 85 13.26 -19.60 0.48
CA HIS A 85 13.18 -20.20 1.82
C HIS A 85 12.57 -19.26 2.89
N TYR A 86 11.65 -18.37 2.48
CA TYR A 86 11.03 -17.41 3.40
C TYR A 86 10.31 -18.08 4.57
N SER A 87 9.62 -19.21 4.32
CA SER A 87 8.92 -20.01 5.33
C SER A 87 9.80 -20.36 6.53
N ASP A 88 11.08 -20.61 6.28
CA ASP A 88 12.03 -21.07 7.30
C ASP A 88 12.52 -19.92 8.20
N ARG A 89 12.20 -18.68 7.81
CA ARG A 89 12.62 -17.45 8.48
C ARG A 89 11.47 -16.71 9.17
N ILE A 90 10.25 -17.22 9.06
CA ILE A 90 9.08 -16.61 9.70
C ILE A 90 9.22 -16.82 11.22
N PRO A 91 9.22 -15.74 12.03
CA PRO A 91 9.33 -15.87 13.47
C PRO A 91 8.03 -16.42 14.08
N ASP A 92 8.17 -17.15 15.19
CA ASP A 92 7.04 -17.61 15.99
C ASP A 92 6.17 -16.44 16.49
N HIS A 93 4.88 -16.71 16.66
CA HIS A 93 3.95 -15.75 17.24
C HIS A 93 4.20 -15.51 18.73
N ARG A 94 4.64 -16.53 19.47
CA ARG A 94 5.09 -16.37 20.86
C ARG A 94 6.51 -15.82 20.84
N THR A 95 6.71 -14.65 21.43
CA THR A 95 8.07 -14.08 21.52
C THR A 95 8.80 -14.63 22.75
N PRO A 96 10.14 -14.47 22.83
CA PRO A 96 10.89 -14.84 24.03
C PRO A 96 10.47 -14.08 25.30
N LYS A 97 9.70 -12.97 25.17
CA LYS A 97 9.17 -12.22 26.30
C LYS A 97 7.75 -12.71 26.63
N PRO A 98 7.52 -13.27 27.83
CA PRO A 98 6.18 -13.73 28.22
C PRO A 98 5.14 -12.61 28.12
N GLY A 99 3.96 -12.95 27.61
CA GLY A 99 2.86 -12.00 27.40
C GLY A 99 3.03 -11.05 26.21
N LEU A 100 4.10 -11.18 25.42
CA LEU A 100 4.31 -10.43 24.18
C LEU A 100 4.23 -11.36 22.97
N TYR A 101 3.37 -11.02 22.01
CA TYR A 101 3.11 -11.79 20.81
C TYR A 101 3.41 -10.97 19.56
N LEU A 102 3.95 -11.63 18.53
CA LEU A 102 4.25 -11.01 17.24
C LEU A 102 3.20 -11.42 16.21
N ALA A 103 2.55 -10.40 15.63
CA ALA A 103 1.54 -10.55 14.62
C ALA A 103 1.61 -9.38 13.63
N ASN A 104 2.24 -9.59 12.48
CA ASN A 104 2.32 -8.57 11.43
C ASN A 104 2.31 -9.19 10.03
N THR A 105 2.30 -8.34 9.00
CA THR A 105 2.16 -8.75 7.61
C THR A 105 3.30 -9.62 7.09
N SER A 106 4.48 -9.60 7.72
CA SER A 106 5.58 -10.52 7.36
C SER A 106 5.32 -11.97 7.78
N GLN A 107 4.35 -12.21 8.66
CA GLN A 107 3.91 -13.54 9.07
C GLN A 107 2.64 -14.00 8.32
N ILE A 108 2.13 -13.18 7.39
CA ILE A 108 1.08 -13.59 6.45
C ILE A 108 1.78 -14.27 5.28
N TYR A 109 1.73 -15.59 5.25
CA TYR A 109 2.35 -16.45 4.24
C TYR A 109 1.58 -17.77 4.16
N PRO A 110 1.38 -18.35 2.95
CA PRO A 110 1.86 -17.91 1.64
C PRO A 110 1.01 -16.83 0.98
N GLU A 111 -0.02 -16.32 1.66
CA GLU A 111 -0.91 -15.32 1.09
C GLU A 111 -0.31 -13.90 1.10
N ASP A 112 -0.91 -12.98 0.34
CA ASP A 112 -0.50 -11.58 0.34
C ASP A 112 -1.08 -10.84 1.57
N ARG A 113 -0.57 -9.63 1.85
CA ARG A 113 -0.92 -8.76 2.99
C ARG A 113 -2.34 -8.15 2.95
N GLY A 114 -3.33 -8.92 2.49
CA GLY A 114 -4.72 -8.54 2.45
C GLY A 114 -5.36 -8.41 3.84
N THR A 115 -6.32 -7.49 3.97
CA THR A 115 -7.01 -7.21 5.24
C THR A 115 -7.69 -8.44 5.83
N ASN A 116 -8.26 -9.30 4.98
CA ASN A 116 -8.88 -10.56 5.40
C ASN A 116 -7.88 -11.48 6.13
N TYR A 117 -6.62 -11.53 5.67
CA TYR A 117 -5.58 -12.35 6.29
C TYR A 117 -5.08 -11.75 7.59
N SER A 118 -4.98 -10.42 7.67
CA SER A 118 -4.67 -9.72 8.93
C SER A 118 -5.73 -9.98 10.00
N VAL A 119 -7.02 -9.99 9.63
CA VAL A 119 -8.12 -10.33 10.56
C VAL A 119 -8.02 -11.79 11.02
N ARG A 120 -7.79 -12.73 10.09
CA ARG A 120 -7.58 -14.14 10.41
C ARG A 120 -6.41 -14.32 11.38
N LEU A 121 -5.28 -13.67 11.11
CA LEU A 121 -4.11 -13.69 11.97
C LEU A 121 -4.44 -13.13 13.36
N GLY A 122 -5.13 -12.00 13.45
CA GLY A 122 -5.57 -11.43 14.73
C GLY A 122 -6.39 -12.40 15.57
N ASN A 123 -7.34 -13.11 14.96
CA ASN A 123 -8.15 -14.13 15.64
C ASN A 123 -7.32 -15.32 16.13
N GLN A 124 -6.35 -15.78 15.31
CA GLN A 124 -5.44 -16.84 15.70
C GLN A 124 -4.60 -16.45 16.93
N ILE A 125 -4.06 -15.23 16.93
CA ILE A 125 -3.26 -14.73 18.06
C ILE A 125 -4.11 -14.59 19.31
N ALA A 126 -5.35 -14.11 19.20
CA ALA A 126 -6.26 -14.05 20.33
C ALA A 126 -6.50 -15.43 20.96
N GLY A 127 -6.60 -16.49 20.15
CA GLY A 127 -6.66 -17.88 20.64
C GLY A 127 -5.42 -18.32 21.41
N ILE A 128 -4.23 -18.06 20.85
CA ILE A 128 -2.93 -18.33 21.50
C ILE A 128 -2.84 -17.61 22.86
N VAL A 129 -3.22 -16.33 22.90
CA VAL A 129 -3.23 -15.55 24.15
C VAL A 129 -4.17 -16.16 25.18
N HIS A 130 -5.35 -16.63 24.76
CA HIS A 130 -6.31 -17.23 25.66
C HIS A 130 -5.78 -18.54 26.27
N GLU A 131 -5.14 -19.39 25.47
CA GLU A 131 -4.50 -20.63 25.92
C GLU A 131 -3.37 -20.38 26.93
N ASP A 132 -2.56 -19.34 26.71
CA ASP A 132 -1.41 -19.03 27.57
C ASP A 132 -1.81 -18.33 28.89
N LEU A 133 -3.02 -17.75 28.96
CA LEU A 133 -3.57 -17.08 30.15
C LEU A 133 -4.54 -17.94 30.96
N GLY A 134 -5.09 -19.01 30.38
CA GLY A 134 -5.98 -19.98 31.02
C GLY A 134 -5.23 -21.06 31.80
#